data_AF-A0A8J3XFG9-F1
#
_entry.id   AF-A0A8J3XFG9-F1
#
_cell.length_a   1.000
_cell.length_b   1.000
_cell.length_c   1.000
_cell.angle_alpha   90.00
_cell.angle_beta   90.00
_cell.angle_gamma   90.00
#
_symmetry.space_group_name_H-M   'P 1'
#
loop_
_entity.id
_entity.type
_entity.pdbx_description
1 polymer ?
#
loop_
_entity_poly.entity_id
_entity_poly.type
_entity_poly.pdbx_seq_one_letter_code
_entity_poly.pdbx_strand_id
1 'polypeptide(L)'
;MTNSAESVRGGLLHRGSAHTGGQCDAIREYPDGWGLAFRPQDMVTSVGQVNGNHWDDWLATDCPALLIHGTRSDTLTAEHAKEMAVRRPNTHLDELATGHTVHETDPAGFAATVRAFLDTL
;
A
#
# COMPACT_ATOMS: atom_id res chain seq x y z
N MET A 1 29.06 -3.02 8.84
CA MET A 1 28.80 -1.59 9.13
C MET A 1 27.66 -1.56 10.12
N THR A 2 27.99 -1.20 11.36
CA THR A 2 27.11 -1.27 12.53
C THR A 2 26.08 -0.15 12.45
N ASN A 3 24.79 -0.49 12.49
CA ASN A 3 23.68 0.46 12.71
C ASN A 3 23.81 1.00 14.15
N SER A 4 24.67 2.00 14.35
CA SER A 4 24.96 2.53 15.68
C SER A 4 23.82 3.43 16.15
N ALA A 5 23.31 3.12 17.35
CA ALA A 5 22.06 3.55 17.96
C ALA A 5 21.98 5.01 18.46
N GLU A 6 22.76 5.95 17.92
CA GLU A 6 22.87 7.30 18.52
C GLU A 6 22.02 8.40 17.86
N SER A 7 21.47 8.18 16.67
CA SER A 7 20.78 9.26 15.93
C SER A 7 19.27 9.36 16.18
N VAL A 8 18.64 8.38 16.83
CA VAL A 8 17.16 8.33 17.00
C VAL A 8 16.68 8.96 18.32
N ARG A 9 17.56 9.58 19.12
CA ARG A 9 17.16 10.15 20.43
C ARG A 9 16.55 11.56 20.39
N GLY A 10 16.73 12.33 19.32
CA GLY A 10 16.40 13.78 19.34
C GLY A 10 15.04 14.21 18.76
N GLY A 11 14.42 13.40 17.88
CA GLY A 11 13.37 13.92 16.99
C GLY A 11 11.93 13.48 17.26
N LEU A 12 11.71 12.37 17.98
CA LEU A 12 10.42 11.66 17.88
C LEU A 12 9.47 11.82 19.07
N LEU A 13 9.76 12.68 20.05
CA LEU A 13 8.95 12.77 21.27
C LEU A 13 8.02 13.98 21.39
N HIS A 14 7.88 14.85 20.39
CA HIS A 14 7.04 16.06 20.55
C HIS A 14 5.83 16.21 19.61
N ARG A 15 5.44 15.19 18.83
CA ARG A 15 4.15 15.24 18.10
C ARG A 15 3.42 13.90 18.14
N GLY A 16 2.84 13.61 19.29
CA GLY A 16 1.74 12.67 19.37
C GLY A 16 0.52 13.24 18.64
N SER A 17 0.38 12.91 17.36
CA SER A 17 -0.94 12.88 16.71
C SER A 17 -1.41 11.44 16.72
N ALA A 18 -2.63 11.24 17.21
CA ALA A 18 -3.31 9.96 17.23
C ALA A 18 -3.59 9.51 15.78
N HIS A 19 -2.63 8.85 15.16
CA HIS A 19 -2.85 7.98 14.02
C HIS A 19 -2.63 6.54 14.47
N THR A 20 -3.72 5.86 14.80
CA THR A 20 -3.74 4.42 15.03
C THR A 20 -3.77 3.71 13.67
N GLY A 21 -2.61 3.49 13.07
CA GLY A 21 -2.48 2.67 11.87
C GLY A 21 -1.25 3.03 11.02
N GLY A 22 -0.29 2.11 10.95
CA GLY A 22 0.80 2.12 9.97
C GLY A 22 2.20 2.40 10.53
N GLN A 23 2.41 3.50 11.26
CA GLN A 23 3.77 3.88 11.67
C GLN A 23 4.26 3.26 13.00
N CYS A 24 3.36 2.83 13.89
CA CYS A 24 3.78 2.28 15.19
C CYS A 24 4.47 0.92 15.09
N ASP A 25 4.24 0.14 14.01
CA ASP A 25 4.86 -1.18 13.83
C ASP A 25 6.24 -1.12 13.13
N ALA A 26 6.61 0.04 12.60
CA ALA A 26 7.87 0.23 11.89
C ALA A 26 9.08 0.36 12.83
N ILE A 27 8.86 0.63 14.13
CA ILE A 27 9.90 0.79 15.14
C ILE A 27 9.69 -0.26 16.24
N ARG A 28 10.77 -0.94 16.62
CA ARG A 28 10.79 -1.99 17.65
C ARG A 28 11.89 -1.71 18.67
N GLU A 29 11.62 -2.07 19.92
CA GLU A 29 12.62 -2.08 20.98
C GLU A 29 13.51 -3.33 20.88
N TYR A 30 14.81 -3.12 21.04
CA TYR A 30 15.87 -4.12 21.07
C TYR A 30 16.71 -3.94 22.33
N PRO A 31 17.54 -4.93 22.73
CA PRO A 31 18.40 -4.81 23.91
C PRO A 31 19.33 -3.60 23.92
N ASP A 32 19.67 -3.03 22.75
CA ASP A 32 20.53 -1.86 22.56
C ASP A 32 19.76 -0.56 22.27
N GLY A 33 18.42 -0.59 22.27
CA GLY A 33 17.56 0.58 22.11
C GLY A 33 16.48 0.40 21.04
N TRP A 34 15.93 1.51 20.54
CA TRP A 34 14.88 1.50 19.53
C TRP A 34 15.47 1.56 18.12
N GLY A 35 14.95 0.73 17.22
CA GLY A 35 15.38 0.67 15.82
C GLY A 35 14.25 0.28 14.88
N LEU A 36 14.53 0.25 13.58
CA LEU A 36 13.54 -0.20 12.59
C LEU A 36 13.21 -1.69 12.80
N ALA A 37 11.94 -2.04 12.60
CA ALA A 37 11.45 -3.42 12.66
C ALA A 37 11.86 -4.25 11.42
N PHE A 38 12.46 -3.62 10.42
CA PHE A 38 12.89 -4.21 9.16
C PHE A 38 14.26 -3.64 8.74
N ARG A 39 14.93 -4.30 7.79
CA ARG A 39 16.16 -3.78 7.18
C ARG A 39 15.79 -2.83 6.04
N PRO A 40 16.24 -1.56 6.04
CA PRO A 40 15.90 -0.60 4.98
C PRO A 40 16.26 -1.08 3.57
N GLN A 41 17.36 -1.81 3.44
CA GLN A 41 17.81 -2.34 2.15
C GLN A 41 16.79 -3.32 1.56
N ASP A 42 16.12 -4.11 2.40
CA ASP A 42 15.12 -5.08 1.95
C ASP A 42 13.89 -4.36 1.38
N MET A 43 13.51 -3.21 1.95
CA MET A 43 12.42 -2.37 1.40
C MET A 43 12.78 -1.79 0.03
N VAL A 44 13.98 -1.24 -0.12
CA VAL A 44 14.46 -0.68 -1.41
C VAL A 44 14.52 -1.78 -2.47
N THR A 45 15.07 -2.93 -2.11
CA THR A 45 15.13 -4.08 -3.02
C THR A 45 13.73 -4.55 -3.40
N SER A 46 12.81 -4.71 -2.44
CA SER A 46 11.43 -5.14 -2.69
C SER A 46 10.68 -4.20 -3.64
N VAL A 47 10.75 -2.88 -3.41
CA VAL A 47 10.12 -1.89 -4.30
C VAL A 47 10.74 -1.93 -5.70
N GLY A 48 12.06 -2.12 -5.78
CA GLY A 48 12.75 -2.27 -7.06
C GLY A 48 12.25 -3.46 -7.89
N GLN A 49 11.88 -4.58 -7.25
CA GLN A 49 11.41 -5.79 -7.95
C GLN A 49 10.00 -5.65 -8.54
N VAL A 50 9.16 -4.75 -8.02
CA VAL A 50 7.80 -4.53 -8.55
C VAL A 50 7.75 -3.44 -9.62
N ASN A 51 8.85 -2.74 -9.86
CA ASN A 51 8.93 -1.76 -10.95
C ASN A 51 9.07 -2.46 -12.31
N GLY A 52 8.46 -1.89 -13.35
CA GLY A 52 8.61 -2.37 -14.72
C GLY A 52 7.27 -2.57 -15.42
N ASN A 53 7.31 -3.31 -16.52
CA ASN A 53 6.13 -3.67 -17.30
C ASN A 53 5.64 -5.05 -16.88
N HIS A 54 4.46 -5.08 -16.27
CA HIS A 54 3.79 -6.31 -15.81
C HIS A 54 2.47 -6.57 -16.55
N TRP A 55 2.28 -5.99 -17.74
CA TRP A 55 1.04 -6.15 -18.50
C TRP A 55 0.78 -7.59 -18.92
N ASP A 56 1.81 -8.32 -19.32
CA ASP A 56 1.66 -9.73 -19.72
C ASP A 56 1.15 -10.58 -18.55
N ASP A 57 1.67 -10.37 -17.35
CA ASP A 57 1.22 -11.05 -16.12
C ASP A 57 -0.22 -10.65 -15.75
N TRP A 58 -0.56 -9.36 -15.84
CA TRP A 58 -1.91 -8.86 -15.57
C TRP A 58 -2.95 -9.46 -16.53
N LEU A 59 -2.59 -9.60 -17.81
CA LEU A 59 -3.48 -10.09 -18.87
C LEU A 59 -3.52 -11.63 -18.97
N ALA A 60 -2.67 -12.35 -18.24
CA ALA A 60 -2.57 -13.81 -18.29
C ALA A 60 -3.75 -14.55 -17.65
N THR A 61 -4.68 -13.85 -16.99
CA THR A 61 -5.82 -14.44 -16.29
C THR A 61 -7.13 -13.75 -16.64
N ASP A 62 -8.20 -14.55 -16.71
CA ASP A 62 -9.59 -14.14 -16.98
C ASP A 62 -10.49 -14.24 -15.72
N CYS A 63 -9.95 -14.62 -14.57
CA CYS A 63 -10.68 -14.68 -13.31
C CYS A 63 -11.31 -13.30 -12.99
N PRO A 64 -12.53 -13.21 -12.46
CA PRO A 64 -13.08 -11.93 -12.03
C PRO A 64 -12.12 -11.19 -11.09
N ALA A 65 -11.86 -9.91 -11.36
CA ALA A 65 -10.99 -9.07 -10.54
C ALA A 65 -11.65 -7.74 -10.20
N LEU A 66 -11.43 -7.29 -8.97
CA LEU A 66 -11.79 -5.96 -8.50
C LEU A 66 -10.53 -5.11 -8.37
N LEU A 67 -10.50 -4.00 -9.11
CA LEU A 67 -9.50 -2.95 -8.98
C LEU A 67 -10.11 -1.78 -8.22
N ILE A 68 -9.57 -1.45 -7.05
CA ILE A 68 -10.01 -0.29 -6.26
C ILE A 68 -8.94 0.80 -6.36
N HIS A 69 -9.30 1.95 -6.94
CA HIS A 69 -8.41 3.09 -7.11
C HIS A 69 -8.75 4.21 -6.12
N GLY A 70 -7.74 4.68 -5.37
CA GLY A 70 -7.85 5.91 -4.59
C GLY A 70 -7.66 7.13 -5.49
N THR A 71 -8.66 8.00 -5.62
CA THR A 71 -8.62 9.12 -6.58
C THR A 71 -7.58 10.20 -6.26
N ARG A 72 -7.01 10.18 -5.04
CA ARG A 72 -5.87 11.01 -4.62
C ARG A 72 -4.57 10.21 -4.54
N SER A 73 -4.48 9.04 -5.17
CA SER A 73 -3.24 8.26 -5.24
C SER A 73 -2.19 9.02 -6.05
N ASP A 74 -0.96 9.03 -5.51
CA ASP A 74 0.26 9.51 -6.15
C ASP A 74 1.03 8.41 -6.89
N THR A 75 0.58 7.15 -6.76
CA THR A 75 1.27 5.95 -7.25
C THR A 75 0.59 5.37 -8.49
N LEU A 76 -0.74 5.23 -8.46
CA LEU A 76 -1.53 4.76 -9.60
C LEU A 76 -2.40 5.90 -10.12
N THR A 77 -2.25 6.27 -11.38
CA THR A 77 -3.08 7.33 -12.00
C THR A 77 -4.45 6.77 -12.37
N ALA A 78 -5.47 7.64 -12.38
CA ALA A 78 -6.83 7.25 -12.79
C ALA A 78 -6.88 6.76 -14.26
N GLU A 79 -6.06 7.34 -15.14
CA GLU A 79 -5.94 6.90 -16.54
C GLU A 79 -5.41 5.47 -16.63
N HIS A 80 -4.35 5.15 -15.89
CA HIS A 80 -3.78 3.81 -15.90
C HIS A 80 -4.71 2.78 -15.25
N ALA A 81 -5.41 3.14 -14.17
CA ALA A 81 -6.42 2.27 -13.55
C ALA A 81 -7.54 1.90 -14.55
N LYS A 82 -8.04 2.88 -15.32
CA LYS A 82 -9.02 2.65 -16.39
C LYS A 82 -8.48 1.76 -17.49
N GLU A 83 -7.23 1.96 -17.89
CA GLU A 83 -6.55 1.12 -18.87
C GLU A 83 -6.44 -0.34 -18.39
N MET A 84 -6.09 -0.56 -17.12
CA MET A 84 -6.02 -1.89 -16.51
C MET A 84 -7.37 -2.61 -16.57
N ALA A 85 -8.46 -1.90 -16.26
CA ALA A 85 -9.81 -2.46 -16.26
C ALA A 85 -10.35 -2.71 -17.67
N VAL A 86 -10.02 -1.85 -18.65
CA VAL A 86 -10.46 -2.01 -20.04
C VAL A 86 -9.74 -3.17 -20.73
N ARG A 87 -8.44 -3.35 -20.48
CA ARG A 87 -7.63 -4.36 -21.18
C ARG A 87 -7.83 -5.78 -20.64
N ARG A 88 -8.05 -5.94 -19.33
CA ARG A 88 -8.21 -7.26 -18.70
C ARG A 88 -9.69 -7.65 -18.63
N PRO A 89 -10.11 -8.79 -19.22
CA PRO A 89 -11.48 -9.28 -19.10
C PRO A 89 -11.95 -9.43 -17.65
N ASN A 90 -13.26 -9.33 -17.43
CA ASN A 90 -13.90 -9.56 -16.13
C ASN A 90 -13.33 -8.69 -14.99
N THR A 91 -12.91 -7.47 -15.30
CA THR A 91 -12.34 -6.54 -14.31
C THR A 91 -13.35 -5.44 -13.98
N HIS A 92 -13.69 -5.31 -12.70
CA HIS A 92 -14.47 -4.20 -12.17
C HIS A 92 -13.53 -3.15 -11.60
N LEU A 93 -13.74 -1.87 -11.94
CA LEU A 93 -13.01 -0.75 -11.39
C LEU A 93 -13.95 0.10 -10.53
N ASP A 94 -13.57 0.28 -9.27
CA ASP A 94 -14.21 1.22 -8.35
C ASP A 94 -13.21 2.30 -7.91
N GLU A 95 -13.70 3.53 -7.74
CA GLU A 95 -12.92 4.69 -7.35
C GLU A 95 -13.40 5.21 -5.98
N LEU A 96 -12.48 5.37 -5.02
CA LEU A 96 -12.75 5.94 -3.70
C LEU A 96 -11.97 7.24 -3.48
N ALA A 97 -12.56 8.21 -2.80
CA ALA A 97 -11.93 9.51 -2.54
C ALA A 97 -10.87 9.42 -1.42
N THR A 98 -9.75 8.73 -1.70
CA THR A 98 -8.69 8.31 -0.77
C THR A 98 -7.30 8.36 -1.41
N GLY A 99 -6.25 8.10 -0.63
CA GLY A 99 -4.87 7.98 -1.11
C GLY A 99 -4.55 6.58 -1.66
N HIS A 100 -3.26 6.28 -1.85
CA HIS A 100 -2.83 4.96 -2.37
C HIS A 100 -3.20 3.79 -1.44
N THR A 101 -3.10 3.96 -0.12
CA THR A 101 -3.47 2.92 0.86
C THR A 101 -4.96 2.99 1.20
N VAL A 102 -5.81 2.64 0.23
CA VAL A 102 -7.28 2.75 0.35
C VAL A 102 -7.82 2.02 1.58
N HIS A 103 -7.32 0.82 1.86
CA HIS A 103 -7.76 0.00 3.00
C HIS A 103 -7.37 0.58 4.37
N GLU A 104 -6.33 1.42 4.45
CA GLU A 104 -5.94 2.12 5.67
C GLU A 104 -6.69 3.45 5.83
N THR A 105 -6.87 4.15 4.72
CA THR A 105 -7.41 5.52 4.72
C THR A 105 -8.94 5.60 4.65
N ASP A 106 -9.59 4.58 4.07
CA ASP A 106 -11.04 4.36 4.14
C ASP A 106 -11.35 2.85 4.29
N PRO A 107 -11.13 2.28 5.49
CA PRO A 107 -11.35 0.86 5.73
C PRO A 107 -12.81 0.43 5.50
N ALA A 108 -13.77 1.32 5.80
CA ALA A 108 -15.19 1.06 5.66
C ALA A 108 -15.61 1.03 4.19
N GLY A 109 -15.19 2.03 3.41
CA GLY A 109 -15.41 2.08 1.96
C GLY A 109 -14.76 0.89 1.26
N PHE A 110 -13.48 0.63 1.53
CA PHE A 110 -12.77 -0.54 0.99
C PHE A 110 -13.54 -1.84 1.27
N ALA A 111 -13.93 -2.09 2.52
CA ALA A 111 -14.62 -3.32 2.87
C ALA A 111 -16.03 -3.42 2.25
N ALA A 112 -16.73 -2.29 2.07
CA ALA A 112 -18.02 -2.25 1.39
C ALA A 112 -17.88 -2.58 -0.09
N THR A 113 -16.90 -1.99 -0.78
CA THR A 113 -16.60 -2.25 -2.18
C THR A 113 -16.21 -3.72 -2.41
N VAL A 114 -15.36 -4.29 -1.54
CA VAL A 114 -14.99 -5.72 -1.61
C VAL A 114 -16.21 -6.61 -1.42
N ARG A 115 -17.07 -6.35 -0.43
CA ARG A 115 -18.30 -7.15 -0.21
C ARG A 115 -19.23 -7.08 -1.42
N ALA A 116 -19.48 -5.87 -1.94
CA ALA A 116 -20.35 -5.69 -3.09
C ALA A 116 -19.86 -6.49 -4.31
N PHE A 117 -18.55 -6.50 -4.58
CA PHE A 117 -17.98 -7.32 -5.65
C PHE A 117 -18.15 -8.83 -5.39
N LEU A 118 -17.87 -9.29 -4.17
CA LEU A 118 -18.02 -10.71 -3.81
C LEU A 118 -19.47 -11.19 -3.93
N ASP A 119 -20.45 -10.32 -3.66
CA ASP A 119 -21.88 -10.62 -3.84
C ASP A 119 -22.28 -10.76 -5.33
N THR A 120 -21.39 -10.42 -6.28
CA THR A 120 -21.62 -10.59 -7.74
C THR A 120 -21.01 -11.86 -8.33
N LEU A 121 -20.24 -12.62 -7.55
CA LEU A 121 -19.55 -13.84 -7.98
C LEU A 121 -20.37 -15.10 -7.68
#